data_AF-A0A8J2R8W3-F1
#
_entry.id   AF-A0A8J2R8W3-F1
#
_cell.length_a   1.000
_cell.length_b   1.000
_cell.length_c   1.000
_cell.angle_alpha   90.00
_cell.angle_beta   90.00
_cell.angle_gamma   90.00
#
_symmetry.space_group_name_H-M   'P 1'
#
loop_
_entity.id
_entity.type
_entity.pdbx_description
1 polymer ?
#
loop_
_entity_poly.entity_id
_entity_poly.type
_entity_poly.pdbx_seq_one_letter_code
_entity_poly.pdbx_strand_id
1 'polypeptide(L)'
;MISKGFGMGGRKIIKAAALLIALGYSSLLVYQGGVNFNFQESRSVQVADLSIEPITKTTVLDSGLNKNITLDDIFISVKTTKHYQYTRLPIILKTWFQLAKDQTWFFTDTDNQQQQNQTNGHMVNTKCSASHQRKHLCCKMSVEYDHFLESGKKWFCHFDDDNYVNVPRLVSVLQTYNHQEDWYLGRTSVYEPVKIYKKPTNQLLFSFWFATGGAGFCVSRSLALKMLPVASGGRFISICEGIRLPDDVSMGFIIEHLMKKNLTLVPEFHSHLEQMKLLMSESFRDQISFSYSKTKNVWNVINVPGFDSRYDPTRFLSLHCFLFPHFKFCPR
;
A
#
# COMPACT_ATOMS: atom_id res chain seq x y z
N MET A 1 79.36 -17.02 -18.82
CA MET A 1 79.18 -15.81 -17.99
C MET A 1 77.74 -15.81 -17.47
N ILE A 2 77.53 -16.15 -16.19
CA ILE A 2 76.68 -15.46 -15.17
C ILE A 2 75.64 -14.46 -15.78
N SER A 3 74.33 -14.36 -15.47
CA SER A 3 73.42 -14.84 -14.41
C SER A 3 72.02 -14.20 -14.65
N LYS A 4 70.93 -14.90 -14.26
CA LYS A 4 69.58 -14.45 -13.76
C LYS A 4 68.75 -13.42 -14.58
N GLY A 5 67.42 -13.47 -14.61
CA GLY A 5 66.48 -14.09 -13.67
C GLY A 5 65.01 -14.15 -14.14
N PHE A 6 64.25 -14.86 -13.31
CA PHE A 6 62.83 -15.20 -13.36
C PHE A 6 61.91 -14.00 -12.98
N GLY A 7 60.66 -14.00 -13.47
CA GLY A 7 59.54 -13.50 -12.66
C GLY A 7 58.28 -12.97 -13.38
N MET A 8 57.14 -13.62 -13.08
CA MET A 8 55.76 -13.07 -13.05
C MET A 8 54.89 -13.10 -14.33
N GLY A 9 54.59 -14.29 -14.83
CA GLY A 9 53.51 -14.55 -15.81
C GLY A 9 52.28 -15.31 -15.30
N GLY A 10 52.07 -15.43 -13.97
CA GLY A 10 51.15 -16.43 -13.38
C GLY A 10 49.98 -15.93 -12.54
N ARG A 11 49.66 -14.62 -12.52
CA ARG A 11 48.64 -14.06 -11.60
C ARG A 11 47.41 -13.39 -12.25
N LYS A 12 47.31 -13.35 -13.58
CA LYS A 12 46.13 -12.81 -14.28
C LYS A 12 45.19 -13.86 -14.87
N ILE A 13 45.62 -15.12 -14.99
CA ILE A 13 44.79 -16.19 -15.61
C ILE A 13 43.97 -16.96 -14.56
N ILE A 14 44.41 -17.02 -13.31
CA ILE A 14 43.71 -17.78 -12.24
C ILE A 14 42.49 -17.01 -11.68
N LYS A 15 42.44 -15.67 -11.80
CA LYS A 15 41.27 -14.86 -11.36
C LYS A 15 40.11 -14.87 -12.37
N ALA A 16 40.36 -15.19 -13.64
CA ALA A 16 39.31 -15.29 -14.66
C ALA A 16 38.58 -16.65 -14.62
N ALA A 17 39.28 -17.73 -14.26
CA ALA A 17 38.67 -19.06 -14.14
C ALA A 17 37.74 -19.20 -12.91
N ALA A 18 38.07 -18.54 -11.79
CA ALA A 18 37.23 -18.56 -10.59
C ALA A 18 35.90 -17.80 -10.75
N LEU A 19 35.85 -16.77 -11.62
CA LEU A 19 34.62 -16.01 -11.88
C LEU A 19 33.63 -16.79 -12.77
N LEU A 20 34.13 -17.62 -13.69
CA LEU A 20 33.27 -18.42 -14.58
C LEU A 20 32.67 -19.64 -13.89
N ILE A 21 33.36 -20.22 -12.89
CA ILE A 21 32.81 -21.33 -12.10
C ILE A 21 31.75 -20.84 -11.10
N ALA A 22 31.91 -19.64 -10.52
CA ALA A 22 30.91 -19.04 -9.62
C ALA A 22 29.62 -18.60 -10.35
N LEU A 23 29.73 -18.13 -11.60
CA LEU A 23 28.55 -17.79 -12.43
C LEU A 23 27.84 -19.03 -12.98
N GLY A 24 28.57 -20.12 -13.24
CA GLY A 24 28.00 -21.42 -13.63
C GLY A 24 27.23 -22.11 -12.49
N TYR A 25 27.76 -22.10 -11.26
CA TYR A 25 27.09 -22.68 -10.09
C TYR A 25 25.85 -21.89 -9.64
N SER A 26 25.84 -20.57 -9.85
CA SER A 26 24.67 -19.71 -9.57
C SER A 26 23.51 -19.95 -10.55
N SER A 27 23.82 -20.44 -11.76
CA SER A 27 22.83 -20.68 -12.81
C SER A 27 22.19 -22.08 -12.72
N LEU A 28 22.89 -23.06 -12.15
CA LEU A 28 22.35 -24.41 -11.90
C LEU A 28 21.44 -24.49 -10.66
N LEU A 29 21.68 -23.68 -9.62
CA LEU A 29 20.79 -23.63 -8.45
C LEU A 29 19.48 -22.87 -8.71
N VAL A 30 19.43 -22.03 -9.74
CA VAL A 30 18.20 -21.35 -10.18
C VAL A 30 17.33 -22.24 -11.09
N TYR A 31 17.92 -23.29 -11.70
CA TYR A 31 17.21 -24.18 -12.63
C TYR A 31 16.59 -25.43 -11.98
N GLN A 32 16.81 -25.67 -10.69
CA GLN A 32 16.18 -26.77 -9.94
C GLN A 32 15.13 -26.32 -8.91
N GLY A 33 14.81 -25.02 -8.85
CA GLY A 33 13.77 -24.45 -7.98
C GLY A 33 12.42 -24.26 -8.68
N GLY A 34 11.94 -25.25 -9.43
CA GLY A 34 10.55 -25.26 -9.90
C GLY A 34 9.62 -25.55 -8.72
N VAL A 35 9.05 -24.50 -8.12
CA VAL A 35 8.07 -24.66 -7.03
C VAL A 35 6.78 -25.23 -7.63
N ASN A 36 6.63 -26.55 -7.55
CA ASN A 36 5.35 -27.22 -7.76
C ASN A 36 4.45 -26.92 -6.55
N PHE A 37 3.44 -26.07 -6.74
CA PHE A 37 2.34 -25.94 -5.81
C PHE A 37 1.46 -27.19 -5.91
N ASN A 38 1.75 -28.19 -5.08
CA ASN A 38 0.78 -29.24 -4.78
C ASN A 38 -0.24 -28.68 -3.79
N PHE A 39 -1.45 -28.43 -4.27
CA PHE A 39 -2.62 -28.19 -3.43
C PHE A 39 -2.93 -29.50 -2.70
N GLN A 40 -2.43 -29.64 -1.47
CA GLN A 40 -2.80 -30.75 -0.62
C GLN A 40 -4.16 -30.44 -0.01
N GLU A 41 -5.18 -31.08 -0.56
CA GLU A 41 -6.54 -31.08 -0.02
C GLU A 41 -6.46 -31.46 1.47
N SER A 42 -6.82 -30.50 2.33
CA SER A 42 -6.73 -30.67 3.78
C SER A 42 -7.65 -31.82 4.20
N ARG A 43 -7.02 -32.90 4.69
CA ARG A 43 -7.69 -33.99 5.40
C ARG A 43 -8.59 -33.43 6.49
N SER A 44 -9.82 -33.95 6.53
CA SER A 44 -10.77 -33.76 7.61
C SER A 44 -10.17 -34.18 8.95
N VAL A 45 -9.98 -33.22 9.85
CA VAL A 45 -9.68 -33.49 11.26
C VAL A 45 -11.02 -33.64 11.98
N GLN A 46 -11.23 -34.82 12.58
CA GLN A 46 -12.38 -35.08 13.43
C GLN A 46 -12.29 -34.23 14.71
N VAL A 47 -13.27 -33.36 14.90
CA VAL A 47 -13.45 -32.60 16.14
C VAL A 47 -14.23 -33.47 17.11
N ALA A 48 -13.54 -34.03 18.10
CA ALA A 48 -14.17 -34.66 19.25
C ALA A 48 -14.60 -33.57 20.24
N ASP A 49 -15.91 -33.49 20.42
CA ASP A 49 -16.66 -33.22 21.64
C ASP A 49 -16.19 -32.06 22.55
N LEU A 50 -16.77 -30.88 22.32
CA LEU A 50 -16.92 -29.84 23.33
C LEU A 50 -18.40 -29.41 23.33
N SER A 51 -19.12 -29.91 24.34
CA SER A 51 -20.52 -29.59 24.61
C SER A 51 -20.66 -28.14 25.08
N ILE A 52 -21.45 -27.36 24.34
CA ILE A 52 -21.87 -26.00 24.72
C ILE A 52 -23.40 -26.00 24.76
N GLU A 53 -23.96 -25.72 25.94
CA GLU A 53 -25.41 -25.62 26.15
C GLU A 53 -26.04 -24.40 25.44
N PRO A 54 -27.33 -24.45 25.08
CA PRO A 54 -27.95 -23.44 24.23
C PRO A 54 -28.49 -22.26 25.06
N ILE A 55 -27.91 -21.07 24.89
CA ILE A 55 -28.51 -19.84 25.38
C ILE A 55 -29.55 -19.34 24.39
N THR A 56 -30.73 -19.10 24.94
CA THR A 56 -32.01 -18.85 24.30
C THR A 56 -32.03 -17.53 23.51
N LYS A 57 -32.80 -17.54 22.42
CA LYS A 57 -33.13 -16.38 21.58
C LYS A 57 -33.57 -15.17 22.43
N THR A 58 -32.99 -14.02 22.17
CA THR A 58 -33.71 -12.74 22.27
C THR A 58 -33.34 -11.88 21.08
N THR A 59 -34.27 -11.78 20.14
CA THR A 59 -34.28 -10.81 19.05
C THR A 59 -34.58 -9.43 19.63
N VAL A 60 -33.61 -8.53 19.58
CA VAL A 60 -33.85 -7.09 19.46
C VAL A 60 -32.93 -6.58 18.36
N LEU A 61 -33.54 -6.18 17.26
CA LEU A 61 -32.92 -5.41 16.19
C LEU A 61 -32.45 -4.08 16.78
N ASP A 62 -31.14 -3.93 16.97
CA ASP A 62 -30.50 -2.62 16.97
C ASP A 62 -29.40 -2.67 15.91
N SER A 63 -29.65 -1.99 14.78
CA SER A 63 -28.66 -1.77 13.74
C SER A 63 -27.59 -0.86 14.31
N GLY A 64 -26.59 -1.45 14.95
CA GLY A 64 -25.46 -0.79 15.60
C GLY A 64 -24.61 -0.03 14.60
N LEU A 65 -25.03 1.19 14.25
CA LEU A 65 -24.16 2.21 13.69
C LEU A 65 -23.03 2.40 14.71
N ASN A 66 -21.81 2.00 14.33
CA ASN A 66 -20.65 2.02 15.19
C ASN A 66 -20.12 3.47 15.30
N LYS A 67 -20.91 4.35 15.95
CA LYS A 67 -20.64 5.79 16.14
C LYS A 67 -19.37 6.10 16.95
N ASN A 68 -18.61 5.08 17.36
CA ASN A 68 -17.43 5.21 18.19
C ASN A 68 -16.10 5.11 17.42
N ILE A 69 -16.10 5.07 16.08
CA ILE A 69 -14.85 5.26 15.33
C ILE A 69 -14.43 6.72 15.42
N THR A 70 -13.25 6.94 15.99
CA THR A 70 -12.59 8.25 16.04
C THR A 70 -11.33 8.24 15.17
N LEU A 71 -10.69 9.39 15.00
CA LEU A 71 -9.42 9.46 14.28
C LEU A 71 -8.37 8.54 14.93
N ASP A 72 -8.35 8.44 16.26
CA ASP A 72 -7.42 7.59 17.02
C ASP A 72 -7.57 6.09 16.75
N ASP A 73 -8.63 5.66 16.06
CA ASP A 73 -8.85 4.28 15.67
C ASP A 73 -8.25 3.93 14.30
N ILE A 74 -7.72 4.92 13.58
CA ILE A 74 -7.27 4.80 12.19
C ILE A 74 -5.74 4.87 12.15
N PHE A 75 -5.14 3.93 11.42
CA PHE A 75 -3.74 3.96 11.04
C PHE A 75 -3.64 4.41 9.59
N ILE A 76 -3.02 5.55 9.34
CA ILE A 76 -2.80 6.08 8.00
C ILE A 76 -1.36 5.80 7.61
N SER A 77 -1.16 5.00 6.56
CA SER A 77 0.13 4.75 5.97
C SER A 77 0.33 5.60 4.72
N VAL A 78 1.50 6.24 4.60
CA VAL A 78 1.94 6.93 3.40
C VAL A 78 3.24 6.32 2.90
N LYS A 79 3.19 5.71 1.72
CA LYS A 79 4.39 5.14 1.08
C LYS A 79 5.15 6.22 0.32
N THR A 80 6.45 6.33 0.59
CA THR A 80 7.33 7.30 -0.08
C THR A 80 8.73 6.70 -0.35
N THR A 81 9.65 7.53 -0.82
CA THR A 81 11.04 7.17 -1.10
C THR A 81 11.96 8.37 -0.89
N LYS A 82 13.26 8.13 -0.70
CA LYS A 82 14.28 9.19 -0.66
C LYS A 82 14.21 10.16 -1.84
N HIS A 83 13.76 9.69 -3.01
CA HIS A 83 13.63 10.51 -4.21
C HIS A 83 12.55 11.61 -4.11
N TYR A 84 11.57 11.44 -3.22
CA TYR A 84 10.41 12.33 -3.09
C TYR A 84 10.38 13.13 -1.79
N GLN A 85 11.42 12.99 -0.96
CA GLN A 85 11.60 13.70 0.30
C GLN A 85 11.51 15.23 0.20
N TYR A 86 11.95 15.79 -0.93
CA TYR A 86 11.95 17.25 -1.14
C TYR A 86 10.92 17.71 -2.17
N THR A 87 10.33 16.80 -2.94
CA THR A 87 9.44 17.15 -4.06
C THR A 87 7.97 16.85 -3.78
N ARG A 88 7.66 15.83 -2.95
CA ARG A 88 6.28 15.44 -2.63
C ARG A 88 5.97 15.53 -1.14
N LEU A 89 6.87 15.05 -0.28
CA LEU A 89 6.60 15.04 1.16
C LEU A 89 6.35 16.43 1.78
N PRO A 90 7.07 17.52 1.40
CA PRO A 90 6.87 18.81 2.04
C PRO A 90 5.46 19.37 1.91
N ILE A 91 4.78 19.11 0.79
CA ILE A 91 3.40 19.59 0.59
C ILE A 91 2.41 18.81 1.46
N ILE A 92 2.60 17.49 1.60
CA ILE A 92 1.80 16.67 2.52
C ILE A 92 1.97 17.16 3.95
N LEU A 93 3.22 17.31 4.41
CA LEU A 93 3.53 17.79 5.76
C LEU A 93 2.95 19.18 6.03
N LYS A 94 2.90 20.07 5.03
CA LYS A 94 2.31 21.41 5.18
C LYS A 94 0.78 21.40 5.21
N THR A 95 0.13 20.40 4.61
CA THR A 95 -1.32 20.36 4.40
C THR A 95 -2.00 19.31 5.25
N TRP A 96 -2.55 18.25 4.65
CA TRP A 96 -3.49 17.35 5.31
C TRP A 96 -2.86 16.53 6.45
N PHE A 97 -1.54 16.31 6.45
CA PHE A 97 -0.84 15.69 7.59
C PHE A 97 -1.10 16.46 8.88
N GLN A 98 -1.28 17.78 8.81
CA GLN A 98 -1.57 18.60 9.99
C GLN A 98 -2.88 18.22 10.70
N LEU A 99 -3.79 17.52 10.00
CA LEU A 99 -5.08 17.07 10.53
C LEU A 99 -5.04 15.68 11.17
N ALA A 100 -3.95 14.91 11.01
CA ALA A 100 -3.82 13.53 11.47
C ALA A 100 -2.37 13.14 11.84
N LYS A 101 -1.67 14.02 12.55
CA LYS A 101 -0.23 13.85 12.84
C LYS A 101 0.06 12.55 13.58
N ASP A 102 -0.76 12.24 14.58
CA ASP A 102 -0.54 11.11 15.48
C ASP A 102 -0.94 9.77 14.85
N GLN A 103 -1.70 9.80 13.75
CA GLN A 103 -2.22 8.63 13.05
C GLN A 103 -1.47 8.33 11.76
N THR A 104 -0.70 9.28 11.24
CA THR A 104 -0.02 9.17 9.94
C THR A 104 1.42 8.71 10.10
N TRP A 105 1.75 7.60 9.45
CA TRP A 105 3.08 6.99 9.39
C TRP A 105 3.60 6.98 7.95
N PHE A 106 4.86 7.38 7.77
CA PHE A 106 5.50 7.45 6.47
C PHE A 106 6.51 6.32 6.31
N PHE A 107 6.35 5.50 5.27
CA PHE A 107 7.20 4.36 5.00
C PHE A 107 8.15 4.66 3.85
N THR A 108 9.45 4.77 4.16
CA THR A 108 10.51 5.20 3.25
C THR A 108 11.66 4.18 3.20
N ASP A 109 12.69 4.49 2.43
CA ASP A 109 13.89 3.67 2.20
C ASP A 109 15.19 4.31 2.70
N THR A 110 15.06 5.41 3.47
CA THR A 110 16.21 6.10 4.06
C THR A 110 15.84 6.73 5.40
N ASP A 111 16.81 6.83 6.29
CA ASP A 111 16.68 7.63 7.50
C ASP A 111 16.84 9.13 7.15
N ASN A 112 16.07 10.00 7.79
CA ASN A 112 16.17 11.46 7.64
C ASN A 112 15.74 12.14 8.95
N GLN A 113 16.72 12.69 9.69
CA GLN A 113 16.47 13.27 11.02
C GLN A 113 15.54 14.48 10.98
N GLN A 114 15.62 15.31 9.93
CA GLN A 114 14.72 16.46 9.79
C GLN A 114 13.27 16.00 9.64
N GLN A 115 13.02 15.01 8.78
CA GLN A 115 11.69 14.47 8.57
C GLN A 115 11.18 13.70 9.80
N GLN A 116 12.08 13.01 10.51
CA GLN A 116 11.76 12.37 11.79
C GLN A 116 11.23 13.40 12.81
N ASN A 117 11.89 14.54 12.93
CA ASN A 117 11.45 15.62 13.82
C ASN A 117 10.13 16.26 13.35
N GLN A 118 9.95 16.44 12.04
CA GLN A 118 8.72 17.02 11.47
C GLN A 118 7.49 16.12 11.63
N THR A 119 7.70 14.81 11.76
CA THR A 119 6.64 13.79 11.82
C THR A 119 6.48 13.20 13.22
N ASN A 120 7.09 13.79 14.24
CA ASN A 120 7.06 13.28 15.62
C ASN A 120 7.48 11.81 15.74
N GLY A 121 8.49 11.42 14.98
CA GLY A 121 8.99 10.05 15.01
C GLY A 121 8.31 9.07 14.04
N HIS A 122 7.36 9.53 13.22
CA HIS A 122 6.55 8.67 12.35
C HIS A 122 7.15 8.43 10.95
N MET A 123 8.47 8.58 10.75
CA MET A 123 9.14 8.02 9.56
C MET A 123 9.70 6.65 9.88
N VAL A 124 9.30 5.65 9.09
CA VAL A 124 9.78 4.28 9.16
C VAL A 124 10.70 4.03 7.97
N ASN A 125 11.98 3.80 8.25
CA ASN A 125 12.89 3.28 7.24
C ASN A 125 12.70 1.77 7.13
N THR A 126 12.01 1.36 6.07
CA THR A 126 11.65 -0.04 5.79
C THR A 126 12.84 -0.93 5.47
N LYS A 127 14.03 -0.35 5.21
CA LYS A 127 15.22 -1.03 4.67
C LYS A 127 14.98 -1.72 3.31
N CYS A 128 13.83 -1.50 2.69
CA CYS A 128 13.55 -1.86 1.31
C CYS A 128 14.31 -0.90 0.36
N SER A 129 14.58 -1.35 -0.87
CA SER A 129 15.24 -0.50 -1.87
C SER A 129 14.38 0.71 -2.25
N ALA A 130 15.05 1.79 -2.67
CA ALA A 130 14.42 2.99 -3.22
C ALA A 130 13.86 2.83 -4.65
N SER A 131 14.15 1.71 -5.31
CA SER A 131 13.68 1.46 -6.67
C SER A 131 12.18 1.18 -6.71
N HIS A 132 11.50 1.70 -7.72
CA HIS A 132 10.06 1.49 -7.97
C HIS A 132 9.75 0.13 -8.64
N GLN A 133 10.56 -0.90 -8.39
CA GLN A 133 10.29 -2.25 -8.86
C GLN A 133 9.26 -2.93 -7.95
N ARG A 134 8.41 -3.80 -8.53
CA ARG A 134 7.37 -4.58 -7.83
C ARG A 134 7.83 -5.12 -6.48
N LYS A 135 8.94 -5.87 -6.45
CA LYS A 135 9.48 -6.49 -5.22
C LYS A 135 9.72 -5.49 -4.08
N HIS A 136 10.09 -4.25 -4.41
CA HIS A 136 10.41 -3.22 -3.43
C HIS A 136 9.18 -2.48 -2.93
N LEU A 137 8.18 -2.27 -3.81
CA LEU A 137 6.87 -1.77 -3.41
C LEU A 137 6.17 -2.79 -2.49
N CYS A 138 6.20 -4.08 -2.85
CA CYS A 138 5.67 -5.15 -2.00
C CYS A 138 6.42 -5.29 -0.67
N CYS A 139 7.74 -5.05 -0.65
CA CYS A 139 8.51 -4.98 0.57
C CYS A 139 8.01 -3.85 1.49
N LYS A 140 7.81 -2.64 0.95
CA LYS A 140 7.28 -1.51 1.74
C LYS A 140 5.87 -1.79 2.24
N MET A 141 4.97 -2.26 1.38
CA MET A 141 3.60 -2.64 1.75
C MET A 141 3.57 -3.71 2.86
N SER A 142 4.51 -4.66 2.84
CA SER A 142 4.64 -5.65 3.93
C SER A 142 4.96 -4.97 5.27
N VAL A 143 5.85 -4.00 5.29
CA VAL A 143 6.24 -3.26 6.51
C VAL A 143 5.09 -2.36 6.97
N GLU A 144 4.36 -1.73 6.06
CA GLU A 144 3.16 -0.94 6.36
C GLU A 144 2.11 -1.77 7.10
N TYR A 145 1.84 -2.96 6.56
CA TYR A 145 0.87 -3.89 7.11
C TYR A 145 1.30 -4.44 8.47
N ASP A 146 2.57 -4.81 8.64
CA ASP A 146 3.10 -5.29 9.93
C ASP A 146 3.04 -4.18 11.01
N HIS A 147 3.40 -2.93 10.68
CA HIS A 147 3.26 -1.79 11.61
C HIS A 147 1.80 -1.52 11.99
N PHE A 148 0.87 -1.63 11.03
CA PHE A 148 -0.55 -1.50 11.33
C PHE A 148 -1.01 -2.57 12.35
N LEU A 149 -0.60 -3.82 12.17
CA LEU A 149 -0.99 -4.90 13.07
C LEU A 149 -0.51 -4.62 14.51
N GLU A 150 0.75 -4.21 14.64
CA GLU A 150 1.40 -3.82 15.90
C GLU A 150 0.72 -2.62 16.57
N SER A 151 0.20 -1.66 15.78
CA SER A 151 -0.42 -0.44 16.30
C SER A 151 -1.74 -0.67 17.08
N GLY A 152 -2.37 -1.83 16.94
CA GLY A 152 -3.66 -2.12 17.58
C GLY A 152 -4.87 -1.37 16.98
N LYS A 153 -4.67 -0.54 15.96
CA LYS A 153 -5.73 0.31 15.37
C LYS A 153 -6.81 -0.52 14.66
N LYS A 154 -8.02 0.04 14.58
CA LYS A 154 -9.22 -0.61 14.03
C LYS A 154 -9.27 -0.58 12.50
N TRP A 155 -8.62 0.40 11.87
CA TRP A 155 -8.57 0.57 10.42
C TRP A 155 -7.15 0.80 9.93
N PHE A 156 -6.76 0.07 8.89
CA PHE A 156 -5.56 0.33 8.09
C PHE A 156 -5.97 1.11 6.85
N CYS A 157 -5.44 2.30 6.63
CA CYS A 157 -5.66 3.05 5.39
C CYS A 157 -4.33 3.38 4.72
N HIS A 158 -4.16 2.90 3.49
CA HIS A 158 -2.97 3.11 2.68
C HIS A 158 -3.17 4.28 1.70
N PHE A 159 -2.13 5.10 1.53
CA PHE A 159 -2.03 6.14 0.52
C PHE A 159 -0.58 6.24 -0.02
N ASP A 160 -0.43 6.75 -1.24
CA ASP A 160 0.89 7.09 -1.81
C ASP A 160 1.23 8.57 -1.54
N ASP A 161 2.50 8.95 -1.71
CA ASP A 161 2.99 10.31 -1.46
C ASP A 161 2.59 11.37 -2.50
N ASP A 162 1.75 11.01 -3.47
CA ASP A 162 1.05 11.95 -4.35
C ASP A 162 -0.46 11.99 -4.07
N ASN A 163 -0.91 11.49 -2.91
CA ASN A 163 -2.28 11.65 -2.45
C ASN A 163 -2.48 12.84 -1.49
N TYR A 164 -3.64 13.50 -1.63
CA TYR A 164 -4.20 14.39 -0.62
C TYR A 164 -5.32 13.66 0.10
N VAL A 165 -5.34 13.68 1.43
CA VAL A 165 -6.37 13.00 2.23
C VAL A 165 -7.26 14.02 2.95
N ASN A 166 -8.55 14.00 2.68
CA ASN A 166 -9.56 14.72 3.46
C ASN A 166 -9.86 13.92 4.74
N VAL A 167 -9.04 14.13 5.77
CA VAL A 167 -9.08 13.36 7.03
C VAL A 167 -10.48 13.34 7.68
N PRO A 168 -11.21 14.46 7.84
CA PRO A 168 -12.57 14.42 8.39
C PRO A 168 -13.53 13.55 7.57
N ARG A 169 -13.43 13.61 6.23
CA ARG A 169 -14.26 12.77 5.36
C ARG A 169 -13.90 11.30 5.50
N LEU A 170 -12.62 10.95 5.54
CA LEU A 170 -12.15 9.59 5.81
C LEU A 170 -12.77 9.03 7.10
N VAL A 171 -12.67 9.76 8.22
CA VAL A 171 -13.26 9.34 9.50
C VAL A 171 -14.78 9.13 9.36
N SER A 172 -15.49 10.08 8.76
CA SER A 172 -16.95 10.02 8.61
C SER A 172 -17.41 8.82 7.78
N VAL A 173 -16.64 8.42 6.75
CA VAL A 173 -16.96 7.26 5.94
C VAL A 173 -16.66 5.98 6.70
N LEU A 174 -15.54 5.88 7.42
CA LEU A 174 -15.24 4.67 8.20
C LEU A 174 -16.23 4.44 9.36
N GLN A 175 -16.88 5.48 9.88
CA GLN A 175 -17.94 5.36 10.88
C GLN A 175 -19.19 4.63 10.37
N THR A 176 -19.39 4.53 9.05
CA THR A 176 -20.55 3.81 8.48
C THR A 176 -20.31 2.30 8.37
N TYR A 177 -19.08 1.83 8.63
CA TYR A 177 -18.70 0.43 8.54
C TYR A 177 -18.32 -0.14 9.91
N ASN A 178 -18.83 -1.33 10.22
CA ASN A 178 -18.45 -2.03 11.45
C ASN A 178 -17.04 -2.61 11.33
N HIS A 179 -16.07 -2.06 12.06
CA HIS A 179 -14.66 -2.50 12.01
C HIS A 179 -14.41 -3.95 12.47
N GLN A 180 -15.39 -4.59 13.13
CA GLN A 180 -15.34 -6.00 13.53
C GLN A 180 -15.78 -6.94 12.40
N GLU A 181 -16.29 -6.40 11.30
CA GLU A 181 -16.58 -7.14 10.08
C GLU A 181 -15.46 -7.00 9.07
N ASP A 182 -15.43 -7.91 8.10
CA ASP A 182 -14.37 -7.98 7.10
C ASP A 182 -14.62 -6.97 5.95
N TRP A 183 -14.08 -5.76 6.09
CA TRP A 183 -14.15 -4.71 5.07
C TRP A 183 -12.83 -4.47 4.34
N TYR A 184 -12.92 -4.40 3.01
CA TYR A 184 -11.89 -3.88 2.10
C TYR A 184 -12.54 -2.76 1.27
N LEU A 185 -12.18 -1.52 1.56
CA LEU A 185 -12.79 -0.32 1.02
C LEU A 185 -11.82 0.37 0.06
N GLY A 186 -12.29 0.80 -1.10
CA GLY A 186 -11.46 1.57 -2.02
C GLY A 186 -12.11 1.68 -3.39
N ARG A 187 -11.30 2.00 -4.40
CA ARG A 187 -11.78 2.14 -5.77
C ARG A 187 -10.88 1.41 -6.76
N THR A 188 -11.46 0.88 -7.83
CA THR A 188 -10.73 0.33 -8.97
C THR A 188 -10.50 1.40 -10.04
N SER A 189 -9.27 1.51 -10.53
CA SER A 189 -8.93 2.29 -11.73
C SER A 189 -8.83 1.43 -13.00
N VAL A 190 -9.23 0.15 -12.94
CA VAL A 190 -9.35 -0.75 -14.10
C VAL A 190 -10.82 -1.05 -14.41
N TYR A 191 -11.11 -1.29 -15.69
CA TYR A 191 -12.48 -1.55 -16.18
C TYR A 191 -12.89 -3.03 -16.10
N GLU A 192 -11.94 -3.94 -15.88
CA GLU A 192 -12.20 -5.37 -15.76
C GLU A 192 -11.35 -5.98 -14.63
N PRO A 193 -11.81 -7.09 -13.99
CA PRO A 193 -11.04 -7.72 -12.94
C PRO A 193 -9.76 -8.34 -13.51
N VAL A 194 -8.74 -8.46 -12.66
CA VAL A 194 -7.51 -9.16 -13.02
C VAL A 194 -7.84 -10.62 -13.22
N LYS A 195 -7.44 -11.18 -14.38
CA LYS A 195 -7.68 -12.58 -14.77
C LYS A 195 -6.36 -13.34 -14.78
N ILE A 196 -6.29 -14.44 -14.04
CA ILE A 196 -5.13 -15.32 -14.01
C ILE A 196 -5.44 -16.60 -14.76
N TYR A 197 -4.59 -16.93 -15.73
CA TYR A 197 -4.77 -18.09 -16.61
C TYR A 197 -3.72 -19.16 -16.34
N LYS A 198 -4.15 -20.42 -16.41
CA LYS A 198 -3.26 -21.58 -16.39
C LYS A 198 -2.50 -21.66 -17.70
N LYS A 199 -1.17 -21.68 -17.63
CA LYS A 199 -0.33 -21.99 -18.78
C LYS A 199 -0.01 -23.49 -18.82
N PRO A 200 0.05 -24.14 -19.99
CA PRO A 200 -0.17 -23.59 -21.34
C PRO A 200 -1.63 -23.63 -21.82
N THR A 201 -2.56 -24.22 -21.07
CA THR A 201 -3.95 -24.49 -21.53
C THR A 201 -4.79 -23.24 -21.77
N ASN A 202 -4.32 -22.07 -21.32
CA ASN A 202 -5.02 -20.78 -21.37
C ASN A 202 -6.40 -20.80 -20.69
N GLN A 203 -6.61 -21.73 -19.76
CA GLN A 203 -7.84 -21.83 -18.97
C GLN A 203 -7.81 -20.78 -17.86
N LEU A 204 -8.91 -20.04 -17.67
CA LEU A 204 -9.05 -19.11 -16.55
C LEU A 204 -9.00 -19.90 -15.23
N LEU A 205 -8.07 -19.54 -14.35
CA LEU A 205 -7.98 -20.12 -13.00
C LEU A 205 -8.88 -19.36 -12.03
N PHE A 206 -8.75 -18.04 -12.02
CA PHE A 206 -9.54 -17.15 -11.18
C PHE A 206 -9.44 -15.71 -11.66
N SER A 207 -10.39 -14.88 -11.21
CA SER A 207 -10.38 -13.44 -11.39
C SER A 207 -10.73 -12.73 -10.09
N PHE A 208 -10.23 -11.51 -9.93
CA PHE A 208 -10.48 -10.69 -8.74
C PHE A 208 -10.34 -9.20 -9.04
N TRP A 209 -11.03 -8.37 -8.26
CA TRP A 209 -10.84 -6.94 -8.20
C TRP A 209 -9.81 -6.55 -7.14
N PHE A 210 -9.30 -5.33 -7.24
CA PHE A 210 -8.39 -4.76 -6.26
C PHE A 210 -8.65 -3.26 -6.16
N ALA A 211 -8.41 -2.69 -4.97
CA ALA A 211 -8.38 -1.24 -4.81
C ALA A 211 -7.05 -0.72 -5.36
N THR A 212 -7.10 0.31 -6.21
CA THR A 212 -5.91 0.93 -6.77
C THR A 212 -5.16 1.69 -5.69
N GLY A 213 -3.89 1.34 -5.47
CA GLY A 213 -3.07 1.89 -4.39
C GLY A 213 -2.98 3.42 -4.43
N GLY A 214 -2.78 3.99 -5.63
CA GLY A 214 -2.70 5.44 -5.83
C GLY A 214 -4.02 6.20 -5.70
N ALA A 215 -5.15 5.53 -5.48
CA ALA A 215 -6.38 6.18 -4.99
C ALA A 215 -6.45 6.17 -3.45
N GLY A 216 -5.70 5.27 -2.81
CA GLY A 216 -5.86 4.87 -1.43
C GLY A 216 -6.93 3.81 -1.22
N PHE A 217 -6.78 3.06 -0.13
CA PHE A 217 -7.73 2.03 0.29
C PHE A 217 -7.70 1.85 1.80
N CYS A 218 -8.75 1.26 2.36
CA CYS A 218 -8.80 0.90 3.78
C CYS A 218 -9.19 -0.56 4.01
N VAL A 219 -8.61 -1.18 5.03
CA VAL A 219 -8.87 -2.55 5.48
C VAL A 219 -9.23 -2.52 6.96
N SER A 220 -10.35 -3.14 7.30
CA SER A 220 -10.76 -3.34 8.71
C SER A 220 -9.76 -4.22 9.46
N ARG A 221 -9.62 -4.02 10.78
CA ARG A 221 -8.77 -4.87 11.61
C ARG A 221 -9.20 -6.33 11.56
N SER A 222 -10.51 -6.63 11.53
CA SER A 222 -11.00 -8.02 11.38
C SER A 222 -10.42 -8.71 10.15
N LEU A 223 -10.57 -8.08 8.98
CA LEU A 223 -10.04 -8.63 7.73
C LEU A 223 -8.52 -8.73 7.75
N ALA A 224 -7.84 -7.70 8.26
CA ALA A 224 -6.40 -7.73 8.38
C ALA A 224 -5.94 -8.88 9.29
N LEU A 225 -6.57 -9.14 10.43
CA LEU A 225 -6.22 -10.27 11.29
C LEU A 225 -6.45 -11.62 10.59
N LYS A 226 -7.49 -11.73 9.75
CA LYS A 226 -7.74 -12.92 8.93
C LYS A 226 -6.61 -13.20 7.92
N MET A 227 -5.96 -12.15 7.42
CA MET A 227 -4.85 -12.25 6.47
C MET A 227 -3.50 -12.61 7.13
N LEU A 228 -3.40 -12.64 8.47
CA LEU A 228 -2.15 -12.92 9.20
C LEU A 228 -1.37 -14.13 8.68
N PRO A 229 -1.98 -15.29 8.39
CA PRO A 229 -1.23 -16.47 7.97
C PRO A 229 -0.49 -16.30 6.64
N VAL A 230 -0.92 -15.35 5.78
CA VAL A 230 -0.40 -15.19 4.41
C VAL A 230 0.27 -13.84 4.16
N ALA A 231 -0.03 -12.82 4.96
CA ALA A 231 0.47 -11.45 4.74
C ALA A 231 1.48 -10.98 5.79
N SER A 232 1.35 -11.38 7.06
CA SER A 232 2.18 -10.81 8.14
C SER A 232 3.59 -11.40 8.21
N GLY A 233 4.50 -10.67 8.88
CA GLY A 233 5.86 -11.11 9.15
C GLY A 233 6.67 -11.32 7.88
N GLY A 234 6.55 -10.38 6.93
CA GLY A 234 7.21 -10.46 5.63
C GLY A 234 6.57 -11.39 4.60
N ARG A 235 5.53 -12.17 4.94
CA ARG A 235 4.91 -13.14 4.01
C ARG A 235 4.23 -12.48 2.81
N PHE A 236 3.77 -11.24 2.95
CA PHE A 236 3.24 -10.45 1.83
C PHE A 236 4.23 -10.39 0.64
N ILE A 237 5.53 -10.27 0.93
CA ILE A 237 6.59 -10.24 -0.08
C ILE A 237 6.61 -11.55 -0.89
N SER A 238 6.52 -12.69 -0.21
CA SER A 238 6.50 -14.01 -0.84
C SER A 238 5.29 -14.20 -1.75
N ILE A 239 4.10 -13.76 -1.31
CA ILE A 239 2.88 -13.81 -2.14
C ILE A 239 3.06 -12.95 -3.38
N CYS A 240 3.47 -11.69 -3.21
CA CYS A 240 3.66 -10.75 -4.32
C CYS A 240 4.67 -11.28 -5.36
N GLU A 241 5.79 -11.85 -4.92
CA GLU A 241 6.78 -12.44 -5.84
C GLU A 241 6.29 -13.74 -6.49
N GLY A 242 5.48 -14.54 -5.78
CA GLY A 242 4.89 -15.77 -6.30
C GLY A 242 3.91 -15.51 -7.44
N ILE A 243 2.98 -14.56 -7.25
CA ILE A 243 1.97 -14.21 -8.26
C ILE A 243 2.48 -13.18 -9.29
N ARG A 244 3.61 -12.51 -8.99
CA ARG A 244 4.26 -11.52 -9.85
C ARG A 244 3.38 -10.31 -10.19
N LEU A 245 2.56 -9.85 -9.24
CA LEU A 245 1.68 -8.69 -9.41
C LEU A 245 2.10 -7.52 -8.52
N PRO A 246 1.78 -6.26 -8.88
CA PRO A 246 2.02 -5.09 -8.03
C PRO A 246 1.49 -5.26 -6.60
N ASP A 247 1.94 -4.42 -5.67
CA ASP A 247 1.59 -4.48 -4.24
C ASP A 247 0.08 -4.34 -4.01
N ASP A 248 -0.57 -3.35 -4.60
CA ASP A 248 -2.02 -3.15 -4.50
C ASP A 248 -2.82 -4.31 -5.13
N VAL A 249 -2.39 -4.81 -6.28
CA VAL A 249 -2.97 -6.00 -6.92
C VAL A 249 -2.77 -7.25 -6.06
N SER A 250 -1.61 -7.39 -5.40
CA SER A 250 -1.33 -8.50 -4.49
C SER A 250 -2.18 -8.44 -3.22
N MET A 251 -2.45 -7.23 -2.71
CA MET A 251 -3.42 -7.01 -1.63
C MET A 251 -4.82 -7.47 -2.05
N GLY A 252 -5.27 -7.09 -3.25
CA GLY A 252 -6.54 -7.56 -3.82
C GLY A 252 -6.59 -9.08 -4.01
N PHE A 253 -5.51 -9.69 -4.48
CA PHE A 253 -5.42 -11.15 -4.59
C PHE A 253 -5.59 -11.83 -3.23
N ILE A 254 -4.86 -11.37 -2.20
CA ILE A 254 -4.98 -11.93 -0.85
C ILE A 254 -6.43 -11.80 -0.37
N ILE A 255 -7.03 -10.62 -0.49
CA ILE A 255 -8.35 -10.35 0.09
C ILE A 255 -9.49 -11.02 -0.70
N GLU A 256 -9.59 -10.77 -2.00
CA GLU A 256 -10.69 -11.31 -2.81
C GLU A 256 -10.52 -12.80 -3.08
N HIS A 257 -9.32 -13.22 -3.48
CA HIS A 257 -9.12 -14.60 -3.89
C HIS A 257 -8.86 -15.53 -2.71
N LEU A 258 -7.98 -15.17 -1.75
CA LEU A 258 -7.67 -16.05 -0.63
C LEU A 258 -8.69 -15.91 0.51
N MET A 259 -9.03 -14.69 0.93
CA MET A 259 -9.94 -14.46 2.07
C MET A 259 -11.43 -14.50 1.70
N LYS A 260 -11.74 -14.57 0.39
CA LYS A 260 -13.11 -14.59 -0.17
C LYS A 260 -13.94 -13.38 0.26
N LYS A 261 -13.32 -12.20 0.23
CA LYS A 261 -13.98 -10.94 0.59
C LYS A 261 -13.87 -9.95 -0.55
N ASN A 262 -15.02 -9.47 -1.03
CA ASN A 262 -15.07 -8.56 -2.16
C ASN A 262 -14.61 -7.15 -1.75
N LEU A 263 -13.98 -6.47 -2.69
CA LEU A 263 -13.79 -5.03 -2.64
C LEU A 263 -15.15 -4.34 -2.56
N THR A 264 -15.31 -3.52 -1.53
CA THR A 264 -16.42 -2.58 -1.41
C THR A 264 -16.01 -1.27 -2.06
N LEU A 265 -16.71 -0.90 -3.13
CA LEU A 265 -16.41 0.31 -3.88
C LEU A 265 -16.84 1.54 -3.08
N VAL A 266 -15.89 2.45 -2.87
CA VAL A 266 -16.10 3.75 -2.25
C VAL A 266 -15.67 4.81 -3.27
N PRO A 267 -16.62 5.45 -3.99
CA PRO A 267 -16.32 6.36 -5.10
C PRO A 267 -15.56 7.63 -4.68
N GLU A 268 -15.51 7.92 -3.38
CA GLU A 268 -14.81 9.06 -2.79
C GLU A 268 -13.28 8.94 -2.81
N PHE A 269 -12.72 7.79 -3.17
CA PHE A 269 -11.28 7.63 -3.41
C PHE A 269 -10.93 7.95 -4.87
N HIS A 270 -9.86 8.72 -5.11
CA HIS A 270 -9.46 9.16 -6.44
C HIS A 270 -7.97 9.00 -6.71
N SER A 271 -7.67 8.35 -7.84
CA SER A 271 -6.30 8.18 -8.35
C SER A 271 -6.02 9.12 -9.52
N HIS A 272 -4.76 9.51 -9.72
CA HIS A 272 -4.34 10.26 -10.91
C HIS A 272 -4.44 9.46 -12.22
N LEU A 273 -4.92 8.21 -12.18
CA LEU A 273 -5.36 7.45 -13.34
C LEU A 273 -6.73 7.91 -13.86
N GLU A 274 -7.47 8.66 -13.06
CA GLU A 274 -8.69 9.35 -13.49
C GLU A 274 -8.37 10.77 -13.96
N GLN A 275 -9.26 11.39 -14.72
CA GLN A 275 -9.10 12.79 -15.11
C GLN A 275 -9.49 13.71 -13.95
N MET A 276 -8.51 14.15 -13.15
CA MET A 276 -8.74 14.95 -11.94
C MET A 276 -9.51 16.24 -12.21
N LYS A 277 -9.33 16.84 -13.39
CA LYS A 277 -10.06 18.04 -13.83
C LYS A 277 -11.58 17.85 -13.96
N LEU A 278 -12.06 16.61 -14.05
CA LEU A 278 -13.50 16.29 -14.16
C LEU A 278 -14.19 16.19 -12.80
N LEU A 279 -13.43 16.19 -11.69
CA LEU A 279 -14.01 16.24 -10.36
C LEU A 279 -14.63 17.63 -10.15
N MET A 280 -15.92 17.65 -9.81
CA MET A 280 -16.69 18.87 -9.59
C MET A 280 -16.31 19.49 -8.25
N SER A 281 -16.04 20.80 -8.25
CA SER A 281 -15.56 21.50 -7.05
C SER A 281 -16.54 21.44 -5.87
N GLU A 282 -17.82 21.34 -6.18
CA GLU A 282 -18.94 21.22 -5.25
C GLU A 282 -18.85 19.92 -4.45
N SER A 283 -18.30 18.85 -5.04
CA SER A 283 -18.18 17.55 -4.38
C SER A 283 -16.87 17.39 -3.60
N PHE A 284 -15.94 18.34 -3.65
CA PHE A 284 -14.61 18.17 -3.04
C PHE A 284 -14.66 17.90 -1.53
N ARG A 285 -15.65 18.45 -0.83
CA ARG A 285 -15.82 18.21 0.62
C ARG A 285 -16.22 16.77 0.94
N ASP A 286 -16.83 16.08 -0.02
CA ASP A 286 -17.32 14.72 0.10
C ASP A 286 -16.29 13.69 -0.36
N GLN A 287 -15.17 14.10 -0.99
CA GLN A 287 -14.14 13.14 -1.42
C GLN A 287 -13.17 12.83 -0.28
N ILE A 288 -12.71 11.57 -0.21
CA ILE A 288 -11.73 11.09 0.76
C ILE A 288 -10.32 11.41 0.30
N SER A 289 -10.01 11.11 -0.96
CA SER A 289 -8.67 11.31 -1.49
C SER A 289 -8.68 12.01 -2.83
N PHE A 290 -7.58 12.67 -3.13
CA PHE A 290 -7.26 13.21 -4.44
C PHE A 290 -5.84 12.80 -4.79
N SER A 291 -5.47 12.91 -6.05
CA SER A 291 -4.10 12.67 -6.49
C SER A 291 -3.70 13.69 -7.55
N TYR A 292 -2.43 13.66 -7.95
CA TYR A 292 -1.93 14.39 -9.10
C TYR A 292 -0.89 13.59 -9.84
N SER A 293 -0.70 13.90 -11.12
CA SER A 293 0.45 13.41 -11.88
C SER A 293 0.91 14.43 -12.91
N LYS A 294 2.17 14.28 -13.35
CA LYS A 294 2.74 15.07 -14.43
C LYS A 294 3.29 14.13 -15.50
N THR A 295 2.68 14.16 -16.68
CA THR A 295 3.13 13.38 -17.84
C THR A 295 3.68 14.31 -18.91
N LYS A 296 4.98 14.18 -19.22
CA LYS A 296 5.78 15.02 -20.14
C LYS A 296 5.80 16.51 -19.75
N ASN A 297 4.67 17.21 -19.79
CA ASN A 297 4.47 18.57 -19.26
C ASN A 297 3.00 18.89 -18.95
N VAL A 298 2.10 17.91 -19.05
CA VAL A 298 0.68 18.08 -18.74
C VAL A 298 0.45 17.62 -17.31
N TRP A 299 -0.12 18.52 -16.50
CA TRP A 299 -0.57 18.21 -15.16
C TRP A 299 -1.96 17.59 -15.22
N ASN A 300 -2.11 16.42 -14.60
CA ASN A 300 -3.41 15.89 -14.23
C ASN A 300 -3.69 16.30 -12.78
N VAL A 301 -4.48 17.34 -12.60
CA VAL A 301 -4.82 17.94 -11.30
C VAL A 301 -6.27 18.38 -11.29
N ILE A 302 -6.82 18.54 -10.09
CA ILE A 302 -8.17 19.05 -9.89
C ILE A 302 -8.29 20.52 -10.30
N ASN A 303 -9.51 20.92 -10.67
CA ASN A 303 -9.84 22.31 -10.93
C ASN A 303 -10.37 22.97 -9.65
N VAL A 304 -9.49 23.60 -8.88
CA VAL A 304 -9.82 24.27 -7.60
C VAL A 304 -9.31 25.71 -7.61
N PRO A 305 -10.11 26.70 -7.15
CA PRO A 305 -9.62 28.06 -6.99
C PRO A 305 -8.56 28.13 -5.88
N GLY A 306 -7.64 29.10 -5.96
CA GLY A 306 -6.60 29.29 -4.96
C GLY A 306 -5.32 29.88 -5.53
N PHE A 307 -4.17 29.34 -5.08
CA PHE A 307 -2.84 29.81 -5.47
C PHE A 307 -2.60 29.72 -6.98
N ASP A 308 -1.68 30.52 -7.51
CA ASP A 308 -1.17 30.41 -8.89
C ASP A 308 -0.55 29.01 -9.12
N SER A 309 -0.87 28.37 -10.24
CA SER A 309 -0.40 27.02 -10.57
C SER A 309 1.12 26.89 -10.71
N ARG A 310 1.86 27.99 -10.86
CA ARG A 310 3.34 27.97 -10.80
C ARG A 310 3.84 27.76 -9.38
N TYR A 311 3.11 28.27 -8.39
CA TYR A 311 3.43 28.10 -6.97
C TYR A 311 2.84 26.81 -6.39
N ASP A 312 1.63 26.45 -6.82
CA ASP A 312 0.91 25.25 -6.40
C ASP A 312 0.54 24.37 -7.61
N PRO A 313 1.54 23.72 -8.25
CA PRO A 313 1.30 22.93 -9.45
C PRO A 313 0.52 21.64 -9.19
N THR A 314 0.55 21.11 -7.97
CA THR A 314 -0.20 19.90 -7.55
C THR A 314 -1.65 20.22 -7.17
N ARG A 315 -1.94 21.51 -6.94
CA ARG A 315 -3.21 22.03 -6.42
C ARG A 315 -3.50 21.67 -4.95
N PHE A 316 -2.57 21.03 -4.24
CA PHE A 316 -2.81 20.59 -2.86
C PHE A 316 -2.87 21.75 -1.86
N LEU A 317 -2.12 22.85 -2.06
CA LEU A 317 -2.26 24.03 -1.20
C LEU A 317 -3.64 24.67 -1.39
N SER A 318 -4.05 24.82 -2.64
CA SER A 318 -5.33 25.42 -3.03
C SER A 318 -6.49 24.58 -2.53
N LEU A 319 -6.43 23.26 -2.70
CA LEU A 319 -7.41 22.33 -2.14
C LEU A 319 -7.48 22.40 -0.62
N HIS A 320 -6.33 22.43 0.05
CA HIS A 320 -6.30 22.52 1.51
C HIS A 320 -7.00 23.79 2.00
N CYS A 321 -6.73 24.93 1.38
CA CYS A 321 -7.36 26.19 1.73
C CYS A 321 -8.84 26.25 1.34
N PHE A 322 -9.23 25.59 0.26
CA PHE A 322 -10.64 25.45 -0.13
C PHE A 322 -11.43 24.65 0.92
N LEU A 323 -10.87 23.55 1.41
CA LEU A 323 -11.51 22.70 2.41
C LEU A 323 -11.44 23.30 3.81
N PHE A 324 -10.29 23.89 4.17
CA PHE A 324 -9.92 24.34 5.51
C PHE A 324 -9.34 25.78 5.49
N PRO A 325 -10.18 26.80 5.22
CA PRO A 325 -9.71 28.18 5.00
C PRO A 325 -9.11 28.86 6.23
N HIS A 326 -9.23 28.26 7.41
CA HIS A 326 -8.75 28.82 8.68
C HIS A 326 -7.23 28.67 8.89
N PHE A 327 -6.53 27.91 8.04
CA PHE A 327 -5.08 27.76 8.14
C PHE A 327 -4.37 29.09 7.78
N LYS A 328 -3.41 29.50 8.61
CA LYS A 328 -2.76 30.84 8.51
C LYS A 328 -2.10 31.14 7.16
N PHE A 329 -1.66 30.12 6.42
CA PHE A 329 -1.00 30.31 5.12
C PHE A 329 -1.99 30.46 3.96
N CYS A 330 -3.29 30.27 4.21
CA CYS A 330 -4.30 30.40 3.18
C CYS A 330 -4.52 31.86 2.79
N PRO A 331 -4.62 32.15 1.48
CA PRO A 331 -4.97 33.49 1.02
C PRO A 331 -6.37 33.82 1.53
N ARG A 332 -6.55 35.07 1.96
CA ARG A 332 -7.83 35.59 2.44
C ARG A 332 -8.63 36.18 1.30
#